data_AF-A0A7G2DBA0-F1
#
_entry.id   AF-A0A7G2DBA0-F1
#
_cell.length_a   1.000
_cell.length_b   1.000
_cell.length_c   1.000
_cell.angle_alpha   90.00
_cell.angle_beta   90.00
_cell.angle_gamma   90.00
#
_symmetry.space_group_name_H-M   'P 1'
#
loop_
_entity.id
_entity.type
_entity.pdbx_description
1 polymer ?
#
loop_
_entity_poly.entity_id
_entity_poly.type
_entity_poly.pdbx_seq_one_letter_code
_entity_poly.pdbx_strand_id
1 'polypeptide(L)'
;MDWKKLLREDGFVEVDGFRIELSLDNTFMDLDYIPRVLFYDPPTGRWHVLRNPIPRGKSLEESWDSAVEVLCKILDGEETPVFGEEGVAERFLRVLEKLEAR
;
A
#
# COMPACT_ATOMS: atom_id res chain seq x y z
N MET A 1 10.84 13.50 -1.00
CA MET A 1 9.54 13.43 -0.32
C MET A 1 9.56 12.16 0.49
N ASP A 2 9.32 12.25 1.79
CA ASP A 2 9.31 11.06 2.63
C ASP A 2 7.93 10.40 2.58
N TRP A 3 7.68 9.63 1.50
CA TRP A 3 6.41 8.92 1.30
C TRP A 3 6.15 7.87 2.39
N LYS A 4 7.22 7.30 2.95
CA LYS A 4 7.17 6.32 4.05
C LYS A 4 6.65 6.97 5.32
N LYS A 5 7.06 8.21 5.60
CA LYS A 5 6.52 9.01 6.70
C LYS A 5 5.07 9.43 6.47
N LEU A 6 4.73 9.91 5.27
CA LEU A 6 3.35 10.31 4.95
C LEU A 6 2.36 9.15 5.09
N LEU A 7 2.71 7.94 4.64
CA LEU A 7 1.86 6.77 4.85
C LEU A 7 1.64 6.46 6.34
N ARG A 8 2.66 6.66 7.19
CA ARG A 8 2.54 6.42 8.63
C ARG A 8 1.68 7.45 9.35
N GLU A 9 1.86 8.72 9.00
CA GLU A 9 1.20 9.84 9.68
C GLU A 9 -0.21 10.10 9.14
N ASP A 10 -0.37 10.15 7.81
CA ASP A 10 -1.61 10.54 7.15
C ASP A 10 -2.41 9.33 6.66
N GLY A 11 -1.81 8.15 6.62
CA GLY A 11 -2.43 6.93 6.10
C GLY A 11 -2.50 6.87 4.58
N PHE A 12 -2.02 7.88 3.85
CA PHE A 12 -2.03 7.86 2.39
C PHE A 12 -0.91 8.72 1.78
N VAL A 13 -0.64 8.49 0.50
CA VAL A 13 0.22 9.34 -0.33
C VAL A 13 -0.34 9.42 -1.75
N GLU A 14 -0.23 10.60 -2.36
CA GLU A 14 -0.73 10.87 -3.71
C GLU A 14 0.37 11.37 -4.64
N VAL A 15 0.34 10.90 -5.89
CA VAL A 15 1.24 11.37 -6.95
C VAL A 15 0.56 11.23 -8.32
N ASP A 16 0.55 12.31 -9.10
CA ASP A 16 0.00 12.35 -10.46
C ASP A 16 -1.45 11.80 -10.56
N GLY A 17 -2.26 12.02 -9.51
CA GLY A 17 -3.63 11.52 -9.40
C GLY A 17 -3.77 10.07 -8.92
N PHE A 18 -2.68 9.31 -8.85
CA PHE A 18 -2.64 8.01 -8.16
C PHE A 18 -2.61 8.21 -6.66
N ARG A 19 -3.17 7.25 -5.91
CA ARG A 19 -3.18 7.26 -4.45
C ARG A 19 -2.85 5.88 -3.90
N ILE A 20 -1.94 5.82 -2.93
CA ILE A 20 -1.69 4.64 -2.10
C ILE A 20 -2.24 4.97 -0.71
N GLU A 21 -3.08 4.11 -0.15
CA GLU A 21 -3.73 4.32 1.14
C GLU A 21 -3.63 3.07 2.02
N LEU A 22 -3.33 3.27 3.30
CA LEU A 22 -3.34 2.23 4.32
C LEU A 22 -4.73 2.14 4.93
N SER A 23 -5.24 0.93 5.05
CA SER A 23 -6.54 0.66 5.62
C SER A 23 -6.50 -0.56 6.52
N LEU A 24 -7.54 -0.71 7.34
CA LEU A 24 -7.76 -1.88 8.17
C LEU A 24 -9.03 -2.58 7.71
N ASP A 25 -8.90 -3.87 7.44
CA ASP A 25 -10.05 -4.74 7.30
C ASP A 25 -10.60 -5.00 8.71
N ASN A 26 -11.84 -4.57 8.97
CA ASN A 26 -12.50 -4.69 10.27
C ASN A 26 -13.51 -5.86 10.30
N THR A 27 -13.27 -6.88 9.47
CA THR A 27 -14.24 -7.95 9.18
C THR A 27 -14.66 -8.80 10.40
N PHE A 28 -13.95 -8.71 11.53
CA PHE A 28 -14.37 -9.36 12.78
C PHE A 28 -14.22 -8.38 13.95
N MET A 29 -15.36 -8.00 14.51
CA MET A 29 -15.59 -6.91 15.46
C MET A 29 -14.80 -6.94 16.77
N ASP A 30 -13.77 -7.78 16.98
CA ASP A 30 -13.10 -7.79 18.30
C ASP A 30 -11.58 -7.96 18.41
N LEU A 31 -10.78 -8.49 17.46
CA LEU A 31 -9.35 -8.72 17.80
C LEU A 31 -8.29 -8.64 16.69
N ASP A 32 -8.66 -8.59 15.40
CA ASP A 32 -7.66 -8.70 14.33
C ASP A 32 -7.72 -7.50 13.37
N TYR A 33 -6.88 -6.51 13.63
CA TYR A 33 -6.57 -5.46 12.66
C TYR A 33 -5.75 -6.08 11.52
N ILE A 34 -6.39 -6.32 10.37
CA ILE A 34 -5.67 -6.82 9.20
C ILE A 34 -5.29 -5.62 8.32
N PRO A 35 -4.01 -5.23 8.26
CA PRO A 35 -3.58 -4.14 7.40
C PRO A 35 -3.79 -4.47 5.93
N ARG A 36 -4.18 -3.43 5.18
CA ARG A 36 -4.41 -3.44 3.74
C ARG A 36 -3.72 -2.24 3.12
N VAL A 37 -3.23 -2.43 1.91
CA VAL A 37 -2.83 -1.33 1.03
C VAL A 37 -3.86 -1.25 -0.09
N LEU A 38 -4.46 -0.08 -0.25
CA LEU A 38 -5.37 0.28 -1.31
C LEU A 38 -4.64 1.15 -2.33
N PHE A 39 -4.92 0.94 -3.61
CA PHE A 39 -4.35 1.69 -4.71
C PHE A 39 -5.44 2.24 -5.62
N TYR A 40 -5.58 3.56 -5.68
CA TYR A 40 -6.42 4.22 -6.67
C TYR A 40 -5.66 4.36 -7.99
N ASP A 41 -6.21 3.80 -9.06
CA ASP A 41 -5.63 3.76 -10.39
C ASP A 41 -6.49 4.59 -11.38
N PRO A 42 -6.13 5.87 -11.65
CA PRO A 42 -6.93 6.75 -12.51
C PRO A 42 -7.23 6.19 -13.91
N PRO A 43 -6.30 5.49 -14.60
CA PRO A 43 -6.60 4.81 -15.87
C PRO A 43 -7.81 3.87 -15.84
N THR A 44 -8.06 3.21 -14.70
CA THR A 44 -9.21 2.31 -14.53
C THR A 44 -10.37 2.98 -13.79
N GLY A 45 -10.12 4.10 -13.12
CA GLY A 45 -11.09 4.81 -12.28
C GLY A 45 -11.53 4.01 -11.06
N ARG A 46 -10.70 3.06 -10.60
CA ARG A 46 -11.05 2.08 -9.58
C ARG A 46 -9.99 2.00 -8.48
N TRP A 47 -10.45 1.53 -7.33
CA TRP A 47 -9.60 1.12 -6.22
C TRP A 47 -9.25 -0.36 -6.34
N HIS A 48 -7.98 -0.67 -6.09
CA HIS A 48 -7.44 -2.02 -6.11
C HIS A 48 -6.84 -2.34 -4.74
N VAL A 49 -7.02 -3.58 -4.27
CA VAL A 49 -6.43 -4.04 -3.00
C VAL A 49 -5.14 -4.79 -3.32
N LEU A 50 -4.02 -4.38 -2.73
CA LEU A 50 -2.79 -5.13 -2.77
C LEU A 50 -2.99 -6.43 -1.97
N ARG A 51 -2.87 -7.56 -2.66
CA ARG A 51 -3.13 -8.90 -2.10
C ARG A 51 -1.89 -9.55 -1.49
N ASN A 52 -0.73 -8.88 -1.54
CA ASN A 52 0.46 -9.32 -0.82
C ASN A 52 0.12 -9.49 0.68
N PRO A 53 0.63 -10.55 1.32
CA PRO A 53 0.41 -10.75 2.75
C PRO A 53 1.14 -9.64 3.53
N ILE A 54 0.39 -8.89 4.33
CA ILE A 54 0.95 -7.88 5.23
C ILE A 54 0.91 -8.45 6.65
N PRO A 55 2.07 -8.56 7.34
CA PRO A 55 2.11 -8.97 8.73
C PRO A 55 1.21 -8.09 9.60
N ARG A 56 0.56 -8.70 10.60
CA ARG A 56 -0.26 -7.96 11.57
C ARG A 56 0.63 -7.39 12.67
N GLY A 57 0.39 -6.13 13.01
CA GLY A 57 0.96 -5.52 14.21
C GLY A 57 0.07 -5.73 15.44
N LYS A 58 0.63 -5.54 16.63
CA LYS A 58 -0.12 -5.45 17.91
C LYS A 58 -0.76 -4.08 18.12
N SER A 59 -0.39 -3.10 17.30
CA SER A 59 -0.92 -1.74 17.29
C SER A 59 -1.22 -1.28 15.86
N LEU A 60 -1.88 -0.13 15.75
CA LEU A 60 -2.08 0.58 14.48
C LEU A 60 -0.72 0.89 13.84
N GLU A 61 0.18 1.51 14.59
CA GLU A 61 1.51 1.92 14.13
C GLU A 61 2.33 0.73 13.60
N GLU A 62 2.38 -0.38 14.35
CA GLU A 62 3.07 -1.59 13.91
C GLU A 62 2.46 -2.20 12.63
N SER A 63 1.14 -2.06 12.45
CA SER A 63 0.46 -2.51 11.24
C SER A 63 0.78 -1.61 10.04
N TRP A 64 0.99 -0.31 10.26
CA TRP A 64 1.37 0.64 9.22
C TRP A 64 2.82 0.43 8.83
N ASP A 65 3.70 0.20 9.81
CA ASP A 65 5.09 -0.20 9.58
C ASP A 65 5.18 -1.46 8.72
N SER A 66 4.41 -2.49 9.08
CA SER A 66 4.37 -3.75 8.32
C SER A 66 3.91 -3.52 6.87
N ALA A 67 2.93 -2.64 6.65
CA ALA A 67 2.48 -2.30 5.31
C ALA A 67 3.58 -1.55 4.52
N VAL A 68 4.24 -0.56 5.13
CA VAL A 68 5.34 0.17 4.49
C VAL A 68 6.52 -0.76 4.18
N GLU A 69 6.85 -1.70 5.06
CA GLU A 69 7.90 -2.70 4.80
C GLU A 69 7.61 -3.55 3.57
N VAL A 70 6.36 -4.01 3.38
CA VAL A 70 5.96 -4.74 2.17
C VAL A 70 6.12 -3.86 0.92
N LEU A 71 5.79 -2.58 1.00
CA LEU A 71 6.00 -1.65 -0.12
C LEU A 71 7.49 -1.44 -0.44
N CYS A 72 8.35 -1.39 0.58
CA CYS A 72 9.80 -1.34 0.38
C CYS A 72 10.31 -2.62 -0.29
N LYS A 73 9.89 -3.81 0.16
CA LYS A 73 10.26 -5.08 -0.49
C LYS A 73 9.82 -5.15 -1.94
N ILE A 74 8.64 -4.61 -2.26
CA ILE A 74 8.17 -4.50 -3.64
C ILE A 74 9.07 -3.57 -4.46
N LEU A 75 9.42 -2.41 -3.90
CA LEU A 75 10.28 -1.43 -4.56
C LEU A 75 11.70 -1.97 -4.79
N ASP A 76 12.24 -2.73 -3.84
CA ASP A 76 13.56 -3.36 -3.89
C ASP A 76 13.59 -4.60 -4.80
N GLY A 77 12.42 -5.05 -5.30
CA GLY A 77 12.28 -6.22 -6.17
C GLY A 77 12.31 -7.56 -5.43
N GLU A 78 12.23 -7.57 -4.10
CA GLU A 78 12.12 -8.77 -3.27
C GLU A 78 10.72 -9.41 -3.36
N GLU A 79 9.69 -8.60 -3.60
CA GLU A 79 8.32 -9.05 -3.79
C GLU A 79 7.69 -8.47 -5.07
N THR A 80 6.77 -9.22 -5.68
CA THR A 80 5.96 -8.72 -6.81
C THR A 80 4.60 -8.24 -6.30
N PRO A 81 4.11 -7.06 -6.73
CA PRO A 81 2.79 -6.57 -6.31
C PRO A 81 1.66 -7.39 -6.94
N VAL A 82 0.70 -7.82 -6.13
CA VAL A 82 -0.42 -8.69 -6.56
C VAL A 82 -1.75 -7.95 -6.44
N PHE A 83 -2.39 -7.63 -7.58
CA PHE A 83 -3.72 -6.98 -7.60
C PHE A 83 -4.84 -7.83 -8.25
N GLY A 84 -4.48 -8.86 -9.02
CA GLY A 84 -5.43 -9.74 -9.70
C GLY A 84 -6.01 -9.19 -11.01
N GLU A 85 -5.59 -7.99 -11.42
CA GLU A 85 -5.93 -7.35 -12.70
C GLU A 85 -4.66 -7.01 -13.49
N GLU A 86 -4.70 -7.24 -14.80
CA GLU A 86 -3.55 -7.05 -15.70
C GLU A 86 -3.17 -5.56 -15.82
N GLY A 87 -1.88 -5.26 -15.80
CA GLY A 87 -1.36 -3.89 -15.93
C GLY A 87 -1.39 -3.05 -14.65
N VAL A 88 -2.15 -3.43 -13.62
CA VAL A 88 -2.25 -2.67 -12.36
C VAL A 88 -0.95 -2.75 -11.57
N ALA A 89 -0.34 -3.95 -11.52
CA ALA A 89 0.93 -4.20 -10.84
C ALA A 89 2.07 -3.33 -11.39
N GLU A 90 2.17 -3.21 -12.71
CA GLU A 90 3.19 -2.41 -13.39
C GLU A 90 2.99 -0.91 -13.16
N ARG A 91 1.73 -0.44 -13.15
CA ARG A 91 1.42 0.96 -12.84
C ARG A 91 1.72 1.28 -11.38
N PHE A 92 1.37 0.38 -10.47
CA PHE A 92 1.66 0.50 -9.05
C PHE A 92 3.17 0.59 -8.78
N LEU A 93 3.97 -0.28 -9.39
CA LEU A 93 5.43 -0.26 -9.24
C LEU A 93 6.02 1.07 -9.73
N ARG A 94 5.60 1.56 -10.90
CA ARG A 94 6.02 2.88 -11.41
C ARG A 94 5.66 4.03 -10.47
N VAL A 95 4.54 3.94 -9.78
CA VAL A 95 4.13 4.93 -8.76
C VAL A 95 5.07 4.88 -7.57
N LEU A 96 5.38 3.68 -7.04
CA LEU A 96 6.36 3.53 -5.94
C LEU A 96 7.75 4.06 -6.32
N GLU A 97 8.26 3.74 -7.51
CA GLU A 97 9.53 4.25 -8.01
C GLU A 97 9.56 5.79 -8.08
N LYS A 98 8.46 6.41 -8.52
CA LYS A 98 8.32 7.87 -8.56
C LYS A 98 8.30 8.50 -7.17
N LEU A 99 7.70 7.82 -6.19
CA LEU A 99 7.66 8.28 -4.80
C LEU A 99 9.06 8.25 -4.17
N GLU A 100 9.85 7.22 -4.46
CA GLU A 100 11.23 7.10 -3.96
C GLU A 100 12.18 8.12 -4.62
N ALA A 101 11.99 8.44 -5.89
CA ALA A 101 12.84 9.37 -6.62
C ALA A 101 12.62 10.86 -6.27
N ARG A 102 11.57 11.18 -5.50
CA ARG A 102 11.23 12.56 -5.10
C ARG A 102 11.73 12.86 -3.71
#